data_AF-A0A4V1SQH8-F1
#
_entry.id   AF-A0A4V1SQH8-F1
#
_cell.length_a   1.000
_cell.length_b   1.000
_cell.length_c   1.000
_cell.angle_alpha   90.00
_cell.angle_beta   90.00
_cell.angle_gamma   90.00
#
_symmetry.space_group_name_H-M   'P 1'
#
loop_
_entity.id
_entity.type
_entity.pdbx_description
1 polymer ?
#
loop_
_entity_poly.entity_id
_entity_poly.type
_entity_poly.pdbx_seq_one_letter_code
_entity_poly.pdbx_strand_id
1 'polypeptide(L)'
;MNKPGVTAIVLAGQRPGTDPLSEHFGEPRKALIDLAGQPMLAWVCATLVGRRDVKRIVILAQDSVALLDHPKTRWLRDEAQVVTRNAGDSIVEAISGTLRAMPLNYPFLLTTADNVLLDDAMLDPTPH
;
A
#
# COMPACT_ATOMS: atom_id res chain seq x y z
N MET A 1 17.37 18.69 -12.08
CA MET A 1 15.96 18.66 -12.49
C MET A 1 15.16 17.97 -11.39
N ASN A 2 14.07 18.55 -10.89
CA ASN A 2 13.23 17.88 -9.89
C ASN A 2 12.49 16.72 -10.59
N LYS A 3 12.61 15.49 -10.08
CA LYS A 3 11.85 14.34 -10.59
C LYS A 3 10.34 14.65 -10.48
N PRO A 4 9.52 14.35 -11.51
CA PRO A 4 8.07 14.44 -11.37
C PRO A 4 7.63 13.48 -10.26
N GLY A 5 6.75 13.96 -9.39
CA GLY A 5 6.28 13.17 -8.26
C GLY A 5 5.37 12.01 -8.69
N VAL A 6 5.36 10.93 -7.92
CA VAL A 6 4.58 9.72 -8.21
C VAL A 6 3.39 9.57 -7.27
N THR A 7 2.35 8.89 -7.74
CA THR A 7 1.26 8.39 -6.88
C THR A 7 1.43 6.88 -6.69
N ALA A 8 1.70 6.45 -5.45
CA ALA A 8 1.79 5.04 -5.11
C ALA A 8 0.39 4.47 -4.85
N ILE A 9 0.10 3.30 -5.41
CA ILE A 9 -1.07 2.49 -5.10
C ILE A 9 -0.56 1.23 -4.39
N VAL A 10 -0.94 1.07 -3.13
CA VAL A 10 -0.58 -0.08 -2.29
C VAL A 10 -1.77 -1.02 -2.22
N LEU A 11 -1.63 -2.19 -2.82
CA LEU A 11 -2.63 -3.25 -2.74
C LEU A 11 -2.45 -3.98 -1.40
N ALA A 12 -3.35 -3.68 -0.46
CA ALA A 12 -3.42 -4.26 0.87
C ALA A 12 -4.62 -5.20 1.04
N GLY A 13 -5.23 -5.60 -0.09
CA GLY A 13 -6.34 -6.52 -0.11
C GLY A 13 -5.93 -7.99 -0.05
N GLN A 14 -6.91 -8.84 0.24
CA GLN A 14 -6.77 -10.29 0.32
C GLN A 14 -7.22 -10.97 -0.98
N ARG A 15 -6.67 -12.15 -1.27
CA ARG A 15 -7.26 -13.07 -2.24
C ARG A 15 -8.33 -13.93 -1.55
N PRO A 16 -9.46 -14.23 -2.19
CA PRO A 16 -10.37 -15.28 -1.71
C PRO A 16 -9.62 -16.62 -1.68
N GLY A 17 -9.46 -17.23 -0.51
CA GLY A 17 -8.76 -18.50 -0.31
C GLY A 17 -7.91 -18.52 0.96
N THR A 18 -7.49 -19.71 1.38
CA THR A 18 -6.55 -19.91 2.50
C THR A 18 -5.18 -19.38 2.12
N ASP A 19 -4.73 -18.31 2.77
CA ASP A 19 -3.34 -17.84 2.70
C ASP A 19 -2.54 -18.60 3.77
N PRO A 20 -1.57 -19.46 3.39
CA PRO A 20 -0.77 -20.24 4.34
C PRO A 20 -0.09 -19.38 5.42
N LEU A 21 0.18 -18.11 5.10
CA LEU A 21 0.73 -17.15 6.05
C LEU A 21 -0.32 -16.70 7.08
N SER A 22 -1.56 -16.45 6.65
CA SER A 22 -2.65 -16.08 7.56
C SER A 22 -2.99 -17.23 8.53
N GLU A 23 -2.93 -18.47 8.05
CA GLU A 23 -3.12 -19.67 8.91
C GLU A 23 -1.99 -19.84 9.93
N HIS A 24 -0.74 -19.56 9.53
CA HIS A 24 0.41 -19.67 10.43
C HIS A 24 0.44 -18.59 11.51
N PHE A 25 0.01 -17.36 11.17
CA PHE A 25 0.08 -16.20 12.07
C PHE A 25 -1.23 -15.88 12.80
N GLY A 26 -2.36 -16.50 12.41
CA GLY A 26 -3.67 -16.27 13.02
C GLY A 26 -4.27 -14.88 12.76
N GLU A 27 -3.61 -14.05 11.94
CA GLU A 27 -4.14 -12.77 11.48
C GLU A 27 -4.82 -13.01 10.13
N PRO A 28 -6.16 -12.89 10.06
CA PRO A 28 -6.87 -13.13 8.81
C PRO A 28 -6.47 -12.13 7.74
N ARG A 29 -6.01 -10.92 8.07
CA ARG A 29 -5.60 -9.87 7.12
C ARG A 29 -4.10 -9.91 6.86
N LYS A 30 -3.69 -10.47 5.71
CA LYS A 30 -2.28 -10.58 5.30
C LYS A 30 -1.46 -9.30 5.51
N ALA A 31 -2.00 -8.14 5.16
CA ALA A 31 -1.32 -6.84 5.29
C ALA A 31 -0.98 -6.45 6.75
N LEU A 32 -1.67 -7.03 7.74
CA LEU A 32 -1.44 -6.83 9.17
C LEU A 32 -0.53 -7.89 9.81
N ILE A 33 -0.12 -8.92 9.06
CA ILE A 33 0.83 -9.91 9.59
C ILE A 33 2.13 -9.19 9.97
N ASP A 34 2.55 -9.42 11.22
CA ASP A 34 3.74 -8.80 11.78
C ASP A 34 5.00 -9.48 11.22
N LEU A 35 5.90 -8.66 10.66
CA LEU A 35 7.27 -9.02 10.32
C LEU A 35 8.22 -8.21 11.18
N ALA A 36 9.05 -8.91 11.96
CA ALA A 36 9.94 -8.31 12.96
C ALA A 36 9.22 -7.34 13.92
N GLY A 37 7.97 -7.65 14.30
CA GLY A 37 7.18 -6.85 15.23
C GLY A 37 6.46 -5.64 14.62
N GLN A 38 6.40 -5.52 13.29
CA GLN A 38 5.65 -4.47 12.62
C GLN A 38 4.84 -5.02 11.42
N PRO A 39 3.60 -4.55 11.18
CA PRO A 39 2.78 -5.02 10.08
C PRO A 39 3.45 -4.75 8.73
N MET A 40 3.28 -5.67 7.78
CA MET A 40 3.81 -5.48 6.42
C MET A 40 3.34 -4.17 5.78
N LEU A 41 2.07 -3.80 5.98
CA LEU A 41 1.53 -2.51 5.53
C LEU A 41 2.29 -1.32 6.13
N ALA A 42 2.63 -1.37 7.41
CA ALA A 42 3.35 -0.31 8.09
C ALA A 42 4.77 -0.16 7.53
N TRP A 43 5.46 -1.28 7.23
CA TRP A 43 6.77 -1.25 6.57
C TRP A 43 6.71 -0.56 5.20
N VAL A 44 5.84 -1.04 4.31
CA VAL A 44 5.72 -0.50 2.94
C VAL A 44 5.34 0.98 2.97
N CYS A 45 4.36 1.36 3.78
CA CYS A 45 3.93 2.76 3.85
C CYS A 45 4.99 3.65 4.52
N ALA A 46 5.76 3.18 5.50
CA ALA A 46 6.86 3.96 6.07
C ALA A 46 7.94 4.28 5.03
N THR A 47 8.32 3.30 4.20
CA THR A 47 9.25 3.53 3.08
C THR A 47 8.69 4.57 2.11
N LEU A 48 7.42 4.42 1.69
CA LEU A 48 6.79 5.36 0.75
C LEU A 48 6.63 6.77 1.33
N VAL A 49 6.30 6.90 2.62
CA VAL A 49 6.12 8.20 3.28
C VAL A 49 7.46 8.95 3.40
N GLY A 50 8.56 8.23 3.64
CA GLY A 50 9.90 8.82 3.75
C GLY A 50 10.44 9.40 2.44
N ARG A 51 9.82 9.09 1.30
CA ARG A 51 10.30 9.47 -0.04
C ARG A 51 9.73 10.81 -0.50
N ARG A 52 10.62 11.72 -0.91
CA ARG A 52 10.23 13.07 -1.39
C ARG A 52 9.56 13.06 -2.76
N ASP A 53 9.80 12.04 -3.58
CA ASP A 53 9.22 11.87 -4.90
C ASP A 53 7.83 11.21 -4.85
N VAL A 54 7.46 10.54 -3.76
CA VAL A 54 6.08 10.09 -3.53
C VAL A 54 5.24 11.29 -3.08
N LYS A 55 4.14 11.55 -3.79
CA LYS A 55 3.24 12.70 -3.51
C LYS A 55 1.90 12.27 -2.94
N ARG A 56 1.55 11.00 -3.14
CA ARG A 56 0.31 10.41 -2.68
C ARG A 56 0.47 8.91 -2.56
N ILE A 57 -0.17 8.34 -1.55
CA ILE A 57 -0.23 6.90 -1.30
C ILE A 57 -1.71 6.53 -1.23
N VAL A 58 -2.16 5.66 -2.12
CA VAL A 58 -3.53 5.13 -2.16
C VAL A 58 -3.49 3.70 -1.65
N ILE A 59 -4.03 3.45 -0.46
CA ILE A 59 -4.16 2.10 0.09
C ILE A 59 -5.48 1.51 -0.39
N LEU A 60 -5.40 0.44 -1.19
CA LEU A 60 -6.55 -0.31 -1.69
C LEU A 60 -6.70 -1.63 -0.91
N ALA A 61 -7.82 -1.81 -0.21
CA ALA A 61 -8.11 -2.99 0.59
C ALA A 61 -9.60 -3.28 0.66
N GLN A 62 -10.04 -4.49 0.98
CA GLN A 62 -11.48 -4.77 1.14
C GLN A 62 -12.09 -3.95 2.29
N ASP A 63 -11.36 -3.85 3.40
CA ASP A 63 -11.73 -3.04 4.56
C ASP A 63 -10.52 -2.21 5.00
N SER A 64 -10.38 -1.03 4.38
CA SER A 64 -9.29 -0.11 4.72
C SER A 64 -9.44 0.49 6.12
N VAL A 65 -10.66 0.57 6.66
CA VAL A 65 -10.90 1.08 8.01
C VAL A 65 -10.30 0.11 9.02
N ALA A 66 -10.57 -1.18 8.90
CA ALA A 66 -9.99 -2.18 9.79
C ALA A 66 -8.45 -2.23 9.72
N LEU A 67 -7.85 -2.02 8.55
CA LEU A 67 -6.40 -1.92 8.42
C LEU A 67 -5.82 -0.73 9.18
N LEU A 68 -6.52 0.41 9.18
CA LEU A 68 -6.06 1.64 9.83
C LEU A 68 -6.54 1.76 11.30
N ASP A 69 -7.36 0.85 11.80
CA ASP A 69 -7.70 0.75 13.23
C ASP A 69 -6.64 -0.01 14.04
N HIS A 70 -5.77 -0.77 13.37
CA HIS A 70 -4.72 -1.50 14.03
C HIS A 70 -3.67 -0.54 14.64
N PRO A 71 -3.22 -0.74 15.90
CA PRO A 71 -2.38 0.23 16.62
C PRO A 71 -1.08 0.63 15.91
N LYS A 72 -0.48 -0.28 15.14
CA LYS A 72 0.80 -0.06 14.43
C LYS A 72 0.64 0.55 13.02
N THR A 73 -0.59 0.72 12.54
CA THR A 73 -0.90 1.30 11.22
C THR A 73 -1.81 2.52 11.33
N ARG A 74 -2.40 2.79 12.50
CA ARG A 74 -3.28 3.95 12.73
C ARG A 74 -2.68 5.30 12.37
N TRP A 75 -1.36 5.43 12.48
CA TRP A 75 -0.63 6.65 12.13
C TRP A 75 -0.84 7.06 10.66
N LEU A 76 -1.16 6.10 9.78
CA LEU A 76 -1.51 6.34 8.38
C LEU A 76 -2.77 7.20 8.20
N ARG A 77 -3.63 7.32 9.22
CA ARG A 77 -4.80 8.22 9.21
C ARG A 77 -4.39 9.69 9.27
N ASP A 78 -3.26 9.97 9.90
CA ASP A 78 -2.79 11.32 10.16
C ASP A 78 -1.81 11.81 9.07
N GLU A 79 -1.39 10.91 8.16
CA GLU A 79 -0.50 11.21 7.06
C GLU A 79 -1.23 11.92 5.91
N ALA A 80 -0.91 13.20 5.69
CA ALA A 80 -1.61 14.05 4.71
C ALA A 80 -1.56 13.53 3.25
N GLN A 81 -0.56 12.73 2.90
CA GLN A 81 -0.42 12.14 1.57
C GLN A 81 -1.09 10.76 1.43
N VAL A 82 -1.56 10.16 2.51
CA VAL A 82 -2.22 8.85 2.50
C VAL A 82 -3.72 9.03 2.32
N VAL A 83 -4.28 8.27 1.39
CA VAL A 83 -5.71 8.11 1.21
C VAL A 83 -6.04 6.63 1.11
N THR A 84 -7.21 6.22 1.58
CA THR A 84 -7.67 4.84 1.46
C THR A 84 -8.84 4.75 0.48
N ARG A 85 -8.97 3.61 -0.18
CA ARG A 85 -10.21 3.23 -0.88
C ARG A 85 -10.50 1.76 -0.66
N ASN A 86 -11.77 1.45 -0.51
CA ASN A 86 -12.18 0.06 -0.44
C ASN A 86 -12.16 -0.56 -1.85
N ALA A 87 -11.47 -1.69 -1.99
CA ALA A 87 -11.54 -2.55 -3.15
C ALA A 87 -12.74 -3.47 -2.97
N GLY A 88 -13.69 -3.47 -3.92
CA GLY A 88 -14.76 -4.45 -3.97
C GLY A 88 -14.21 -5.85 -4.29
N ASP A 89 -15.04 -6.70 -4.89
CA ASP A 89 -14.66 -8.09 -5.19
C ASP A 89 -13.55 -8.21 -6.27
N SER A 90 -13.30 -7.15 -7.04
CA SER A 90 -12.30 -7.12 -8.10
C SER A 90 -11.20 -6.10 -7.85
N ILE A 91 -9.97 -6.60 -7.68
CA ILE A 91 -8.77 -5.75 -7.55
C ILE A 91 -8.49 -4.95 -8.83
N VAL A 92 -8.78 -5.51 -10.00
CA VAL A 92 -8.58 -4.85 -11.30
C VAL A 92 -9.52 -3.67 -11.45
N GLU A 93 -10.77 -3.81 -11.02
CA GLU A 93 -11.75 -2.73 -11.02
C GLU A 93 -11.36 -1.64 -10.01
N ALA A 94 -10.89 -2.02 -8.82
CA ALA A 94 -10.41 -1.07 -7.82
C ALA A 94 -9.21 -0.24 -8.32
N ILE A 95 -8.23 -0.89 -8.96
CA ILE A 95 -7.10 -0.20 -9.60
C ILE A 95 -7.60 0.72 -10.70
N SER A 96 -8.42 0.21 -11.62
CA SER A 96 -8.96 0.98 -12.75
C SER A 96 -9.76 2.21 -12.27
N GLY A 97 -10.61 2.04 -11.26
CA GLY A 97 -11.36 3.13 -10.63
C GLY A 97 -10.48 4.13 -9.88
N THR A 98 -9.31 3.70 -9.42
CA THR A 98 -8.28 4.58 -8.84
C THR A 98 -7.62 5.44 -9.89
N LEU A 99 -7.17 4.83 -10.99
CA LEU A 99 -6.58 5.53 -12.11
C LEU A 99 -7.54 6.56 -12.71
N ARG A 100 -8.81 6.17 -12.94
CA ARG A 100 -9.84 7.08 -13.49
C ARG A 100 -10.19 8.25 -12.58
N ALA A 101 -10.16 8.06 -11.27
CA ALA A 101 -10.45 9.13 -10.31
C ALA A 101 -9.29 10.13 -10.16
N MET A 102 -8.09 9.77 -10.64
CA MET A 102 -6.88 10.58 -10.49
C MET A 102 -6.14 10.73 -11.83
N PRO A 103 -6.78 11.26 -12.90
CA PRO A 103 -6.20 11.28 -14.24
C PRO A 103 -4.97 12.19 -14.39
N LEU A 104 -4.74 13.11 -13.45
CA LEU A 104 -3.61 14.05 -13.45
C LEU A 104 -2.45 13.62 -12.54
N ASN A 105 -2.53 12.43 -11.95
CA ASN A 105 -1.61 11.94 -10.92
C ASN A 105 -0.53 10.97 -11.44
N TYR A 106 -0.39 10.86 -12.75
CA TYR A 106 0.66 10.07 -13.37
C TYR A 106 2.06 10.66 -13.10
N PRO A 107 3.09 9.80 -13.02
CA PRO A 107 3.02 8.34 -13.13
C PRO A 107 2.54 7.66 -11.84
N PHE A 108 1.95 6.47 -12.00
CA PHE A 108 1.56 5.62 -10.88
C PHE A 108 2.60 4.54 -10.62
N LEU A 109 2.89 4.32 -9.34
CA LEU A 109 3.62 3.16 -8.85
C LEU A 109 2.59 2.19 -8.26
N LEU A 110 2.54 0.95 -8.74
CA LEU A 110 1.69 -0.09 -8.17
C LEU A 110 2.55 -1.09 -7.38
N THR A 111 2.26 -1.28 -6.10
CA THR A 111 2.95 -2.24 -5.24
C THR A 111 1.94 -2.98 -4.35
N THR A 112 2.38 -4.02 -3.67
CA THR A 112 1.58 -4.80 -2.70
C THR A 112 2.07 -4.54 -1.27
N ALA A 113 1.18 -4.70 -0.29
CA ALA A 113 1.51 -4.49 1.11
C ALA A 113 2.50 -5.54 1.67
N ASP A 114 2.63 -6.70 1.02
CA ASP A 114 3.56 -7.77 1.40
C ASP A 114 4.95 -7.65 0.76
N ASN A 115 5.18 -6.62 -0.07
CA ASN A 115 6.52 -6.32 -0.59
C ASN A 115 7.36 -5.58 0.46
N VAL A 116 7.61 -6.23 1.59
CA VAL A 116 8.33 -5.66 2.75
C VAL A 116 9.79 -5.31 2.47
N LEU A 117 10.37 -5.87 1.41
CA LEU A 117 11.73 -5.54 0.96
C LEU A 117 11.76 -4.36 0.00
N LEU A 118 10.62 -3.69 -0.23
CA LEU A 118 10.57 -2.48 -1.02
C LEU A 118 11.54 -1.44 -0.44
N ASP A 119 12.53 -1.08 -1.24
CA ASP A 119 13.57 -0.13 -0.88
C ASP A 119 13.72 0.98 -1.92
N ASP A 120 14.63 1.90 -1.63
CA ASP A 120 14.83 3.07 -2.48
C ASP A 120 15.44 2.74 -3.84
N ALA A 121 16.24 1.68 -3.93
CA ALA A 121 16.91 1.25 -5.16
C ALA A 121 15.89 0.65 -6.15
N MET A 122 14.97 -0.18 -5.66
CA MET A 122 13.88 -0.74 -6.48
C MET A 122 12.94 0.33 -7.03
N LEU A 123 12.82 1.45 -6.31
CA LEU A 123 11.97 2.58 -6.69
C LEU A 123 12.71 3.63 -7.54
N ASP A 124 14.00 3.44 -7.84
CA ASP A 124 14.72 4.31 -8.75
C ASP A 124 14.46 3.89 -10.20
N PRO A 125 13.81 4.73 -11.03
CA PRO A 125 13.61 4.42 -12.45
C PRO A 125 14.89 4.53 -13.28
N THR A 126 16.01 4.94 -12.68
CA THR A 126 17.29 5.03 -13.39
C THR A 126 17.86 3.61 -13.54
N PRO A 127 18.12 3.12 -14.77
CA PRO A 127 18.70 1.80 -14.95
C PRO A 127 20.08 1.74 -14.28
N HIS A 128 20.30 0.68 -13.49
CA HIS A 128 21.60 0.30 -12.94
C HIS A 128 22.49 -0.36 -13.99
#